data_AF-A0AAV6C0J2-F1
#
_entry.id   AF-A0AAV6C0J2-F1
#
_cell.length_a   1.000
_cell.length_b   1.000
_cell.length_c   1.000
_cell.angle_alpha   90.00
_cell.angle_beta   90.00
_cell.angle_gamma   90.00
#
_symmetry.space_group_name_H-M   'P 1'
#
loop_
_entity.id
_entity.type
_entity.pdbx_description
1 polymer ?
#
loop_
_entity_poly.entity_id
_entity_poly.type
_entity_poly.pdbx_seq_one_letter_code
_entity_poly.pdbx_strand_id
1 'polypeptide(L)'
;ALVPIAQTEIEAEKVSLWSGTNGSGRPLRGLWMRNTSPLTFDGGSFSVLEGEVFAGEGLLDPVKPGERRLLSYAADLGMLVQAVQNGQPQKVTRVKIAKGVLTQVSEVHERTMYTIRNQDAAPRTVVIEHPARPDWKLAASVQKPDEQAPGLYRFRVDAPAHAATTLSILEVRTASATFQISDLDAGKVALFVKQQTITPEIEQELRKVLAQKAVVAKLEEEMELRQKDIDRIVADQQRLRENLKALKGSVEEKQLVLRYTRQLDEQETQLDILRKKIQETEERRDKANEELENMVDALQLEATL
;
A
#
# COMPACT_ATOMS: atom_id res chain seq x y z
N ALA A 1 -52.73 -19.86 7.35
CA ALA A 1 -52.52 -19.17 8.63
C ALA A 1 -53.22 -17.82 8.56
N LEU A 2 -53.96 -17.42 9.61
CA LEU A 2 -54.45 -16.03 9.71
C LEU A 2 -53.25 -15.12 9.92
N VAL A 3 -53.01 -14.17 9.02
CA VAL A 3 -52.04 -13.09 9.26
C VAL A 3 -52.71 -12.15 10.26
N PRO A 4 -52.17 -11.95 11.46
CA PRO A 4 -52.75 -11.04 12.43
C PRO A 4 -52.70 -9.61 11.89
N ILE A 5 -53.87 -9.00 11.68
CA ILE A 5 -53.97 -7.57 11.36
C ILE A 5 -53.80 -6.82 12.67
N ALA A 6 -52.66 -6.19 12.86
CA ALA A 6 -52.38 -5.34 14.02
C ALA A 6 -52.47 -3.87 13.61
N GLN A 7 -53.22 -3.08 14.37
CA GLN A 7 -53.20 -1.63 14.28
C GLN A 7 -52.47 -1.12 15.51
N THR A 8 -51.27 -0.59 15.30
CA THR A 8 -50.42 -0.07 16.39
C THR A 8 -49.75 1.21 15.94
N GLU A 9 -49.58 2.13 16.88
CA GLU A 9 -48.71 3.28 16.69
C GLU A 9 -47.26 2.84 16.83
N ILE A 10 -46.39 3.44 16.01
CA ILE A 10 -44.94 3.24 16.03
C ILE A 10 -44.23 4.58 15.93
N GLU A 11 -43.04 4.65 16.51
CA GLU A 11 -42.15 5.79 16.35
C GLU A 11 -41.57 5.78 14.93
N ALA A 12 -41.84 6.83 14.15
CA ALA A 12 -41.29 6.99 12.81
C ALA A 12 -41.05 8.45 12.46
N GLU A 13 -39.95 8.71 11.77
CA GLU A 13 -39.57 10.03 11.28
C GLU A 13 -39.44 10.02 9.76
N LYS A 14 -39.96 11.05 9.09
CA LYS A 14 -39.76 11.25 7.65
C LYS A 14 -38.35 11.76 7.37
N VAL A 15 -37.63 11.05 6.52
CA VAL A 15 -36.27 11.40 6.11
C VAL A 15 -36.06 11.20 4.61
N SER A 16 -35.01 11.79 4.06
CA SER A 16 -34.51 11.48 2.73
C SER A 16 -33.26 10.63 2.85
N LEU A 17 -33.29 9.39 2.35
CA LEU A 17 -32.18 8.43 2.41
C LEU A 17 -31.32 8.49 1.15
N TRP A 18 -30.02 8.66 1.32
CA TRP A 18 -29.02 8.51 0.26
C TRP A 18 -28.09 7.34 0.60
N SER A 19 -27.99 6.33 -0.28
CA SER A 19 -27.21 5.11 -0.06
C SER A 19 -26.18 4.81 -1.16
N GLY A 20 -25.76 5.84 -1.92
CA GLY A 20 -24.59 5.73 -2.80
C GLY A 20 -24.78 5.16 -4.21
N THR A 21 -26.01 4.92 -4.68
CA THR A 21 -26.20 4.10 -5.90
C THR A 21 -27.19 4.63 -6.95
N ASN A 22 -27.70 5.85 -6.81
CA ASN A 22 -28.61 6.39 -7.82
C ASN A 22 -27.84 7.36 -8.73
N GLY A 23 -27.57 6.95 -9.98
CA GLY A 23 -26.94 7.80 -11.00
C GLY A 23 -27.69 9.13 -11.26
N SER A 24 -28.93 9.26 -10.76
CA SER A 24 -29.72 10.49 -10.78
C SER A 24 -29.31 11.52 -9.71
N GLY A 25 -28.51 11.14 -8.71
CA GLY A 25 -28.19 11.97 -7.54
C GLY A 25 -29.39 12.23 -6.63
N ARG A 26 -30.54 11.59 -6.85
CA ARG A 26 -31.75 11.79 -6.05
C ARG A 26 -31.81 10.77 -4.90
N PRO A 27 -31.94 11.22 -3.64
CA PRO A 27 -32.21 10.32 -2.53
C PRO A 27 -33.63 9.75 -2.62
N LEU A 28 -33.93 8.77 -1.78
CA LEU A 28 -35.26 8.19 -1.64
C LEU A 28 -35.95 8.83 -0.43
N ARG A 29 -37.25 9.11 -0.53
CA ARG A 29 -38.06 9.37 0.65
C ARG A 29 -38.15 8.10 1.48
N GLY A 30 -38.00 8.23 2.79
CA GLY A 30 -38.07 7.10 3.70
C GLY A 30 -38.64 7.46 5.07
N LEU A 31 -38.89 6.40 5.83
CA LEU A 31 -39.26 6.44 7.23
C LEU A 31 -38.12 5.83 8.04
N TRP A 32 -37.54 6.60 8.94
CA TRP A 32 -36.67 6.07 9.98
C TRP A 32 -37.56 5.66 11.15
N MET A 33 -37.88 4.38 11.22
CA MET A 33 -38.83 3.86 12.18
C MET A 33 -38.15 3.03 13.26
N ARG A 34 -38.80 2.97 14.42
CA ARG A 34 -38.53 2.01 15.48
C ARG A 34 -39.79 1.21 15.74
N ASN A 35 -39.68 -0.11 15.72
CA ASN A 35 -40.79 -0.97 16.13
C ASN A 35 -40.96 -0.90 17.66
N THR A 36 -41.79 0.02 18.12
CA THR A 36 -42.12 0.18 19.55
C THR A 36 -43.22 -0.77 20.01
N SER A 37 -43.76 -1.60 19.11
CA SER A 37 -44.79 -2.59 19.43
C SER A 37 -44.16 -3.87 20.01
N PRO A 38 -44.95 -4.72 20.71
CA PRO A 38 -44.48 -6.03 21.16
C PRO A 38 -44.48 -7.09 20.05
N LEU A 39 -44.88 -6.74 18.82
CA LEU A 39 -45.04 -7.68 17.71
C LEU A 39 -43.83 -7.64 16.77
N THR A 40 -43.52 -8.78 16.14
CA THR A 40 -42.64 -8.78 14.97
C THR A 40 -43.46 -8.32 13.76
N PHE A 41 -42.96 -7.35 13.01
CA PHE A 41 -43.50 -7.07 11.68
C PHE A 41 -42.91 -8.07 10.71
N ASP A 42 -43.77 -8.80 10.01
CA ASP A 42 -43.33 -9.75 8.98
C ASP A 42 -42.82 -8.99 7.76
N GLY A 43 -41.90 -9.61 7.02
CA GLY A 43 -41.41 -9.06 5.77
C GLY A 43 -42.50 -9.05 4.69
N GLY A 44 -42.46 -8.05 3.82
CA GLY A 44 -43.45 -7.90 2.76
C GLY A 44 -43.39 -6.53 2.10
N SER A 45 -44.45 -6.18 1.38
CA SER A 45 -44.66 -4.84 0.83
C SER A 45 -45.42 -3.97 1.82
N PHE A 46 -45.13 -2.68 1.84
CA PHE A 46 -45.90 -1.68 2.57
C PHE A 46 -46.29 -0.51 1.66
N SER A 47 -47.38 0.15 2.01
CA SER A 47 -47.82 1.40 1.37
C SER A 47 -47.82 2.52 2.40
N VAL A 48 -47.43 3.71 1.97
CA VAL A 48 -47.46 4.92 2.80
C VAL A 48 -48.62 5.79 2.35
N LEU A 49 -49.49 6.15 3.29
CA LEU A 49 -50.59 7.09 3.10
C LEU A 49 -50.29 8.36 3.91
N GLU A 50 -50.37 9.53 3.27
CA GLU A 50 -50.24 10.83 3.91
C GLU A 50 -51.54 11.62 3.73
N GLY A 51 -52.27 11.85 4.82
CA GLY A 51 -53.58 12.51 4.75
C GLY A 51 -54.56 11.78 3.80
N GLU A 52 -54.61 10.46 3.90
CA GLU A 52 -55.39 9.56 3.02
C GLU A 52 -54.93 9.50 1.55
N VAL A 53 -53.86 10.22 1.19
CA VAL A 53 -53.28 10.19 -0.17
C VAL A 53 -52.13 9.20 -0.24
N PHE A 54 -52.10 8.37 -1.29
CA PHE A 54 -50.98 7.48 -1.56
C PHE A 54 -49.69 8.25 -1.83
N ALA A 55 -48.68 8.03 -0.98
CA ALA A 55 -47.38 8.68 -1.05
C ALA A 55 -46.29 7.78 -1.68
N GLY A 56 -46.50 6.47 -1.67
CA GLY A 56 -45.60 5.48 -2.27
C GLY A 56 -45.68 4.12 -1.60
N GLU A 57 -44.79 3.23 -2.03
CA GLU A 57 -44.72 1.85 -1.56
C GLU A 57 -43.26 1.38 -1.48
N GLY A 58 -43.01 0.36 -0.67
CA GLY A 58 -41.69 -0.22 -0.53
C GLY A 58 -41.74 -1.65 -0.03
N LEU A 59 -40.56 -2.22 0.18
CA LEU A 59 -40.39 -3.53 0.79
C LEU A 59 -39.77 -3.38 2.18
N LEU A 60 -40.18 -4.24 3.10
CA LEU A 60 -39.56 -4.39 4.41
C LEU A 60 -39.14 -5.84 4.63
N ASP A 61 -38.00 -6.01 5.29
CA ASP A 61 -37.64 -7.27 5.95
C ASP A 61 -38.38 -7.38 7.29
N PRO A 62 -38.40 -8.57 7.93
CA PRO A 62 -38.95 -8.69 9.26
C PRO A 62 -38.28 -7.74 10.26
N VAL A 63 -39.08 -7.01 11.04
CA VAL A 63 -38.61 -6.04 12.05
C VAL A 63 -39.05 -6.49 13.44
N LYS A 64 -38.08 -6.82 14.30
CA LYS A 64 -38.35 -7.29 15.66
C LYS A 64 -38.77 -6.15 16.60
N PRO A 65 -39.45 -6.46 17.74
CA PRO A 65 -39.69 -5.48 18.79
C PRO A 65 -38.40 -4.77 19.21
N GLY A 66 -38.45 -3.44 19.27
CA GLY A 66 -37.35 -2.56 19.63
C GLY A 66 -36.37 -2.23 18.49
N GLU A 67 -36.43 -2.94 17.36
CA GLU A 67 -35.53 -2.76 16.23
C GLU A 67 -35.81 -1.45 15.48
N ARG A 68 -34.74 -0.82 14.97
CA ARG A 68 -34.81 0.36 14.11
C ARG A 68 -34.58 -0.02 12.66
N ARG A 69 -35.33 0.58 11.74
CA ARG A 69 -35.22 0.33 10.31
C ARG A 69 -35.44 1.60 9.50
N LEU A 70 -34.68 1.75 8.42
CA LEU A 70 -34.92 2.74 7.37
C LEU A 70 -35.71 2.08 6.25
N LEU A 71 -36.89 2.61 5.97
CA LEU A 71 -37.80 2.11 4.94
C LEU A 71 -38.00 3.17 3.86
N SER A 72 -37.47 2.94 2.66
CA SER A 72 -37.67 3.84 1.51
C SER A 72 -38.95 3.50 0.74
N TYR A 73 -39.68 4.51 0.27
CA TYR A 73 -40.97 4.31 -0.41
C TYR A 73 -41.19 5.13 -1.68
N ALA A 74 -40.34 6.11 -1.99
CA ALA A 74 -40.46 6.93 -3.20
C ALA A 74 -39.13 7.60 -3.55
N ALA A 75 -38.97 8.06 -4.79
CA ALA A 75 -37.88 8.97 -5.14
C ALA A 75 -38.14 10.37 -4.58
N ASP A 76 -37.10 11.03 -4.07
CA ASP A 76 -37.20 12.39 -3.57
C ASP A 76 -36.85 13.42 -4.65
N LEU A 77 -37.88 13.95 -5.32
CA LEU A 77 -37.70 14.87 -6.45
C LEU A 77 -37.27 16.28 -6.03
N GLY A 78 -37.43 16.65 -4.76
CA GLY A 78 -37.01 17.95 -4.23
C GLY A 78 -35.56 17.98 -3.75
N MET A 79 -34.89 16.83 -3.71
CA MET A 79 -33.54 16.70 -3.17
C MET A 79 -32.54 16.23 -4.21
N LEU A 80 -31.32 16.77 -4.13
CA LEU A 80 -30.17 16.32 -4.89
C LEU A 80 -28.98 16.15 -3.96
N VAL A 81 -28.26 15.05 -4.10
CA VAL A 81 -27.04 14.74 -3.35
C VAL A 81 -25.95 14.39 -4.34
N GLN A 82 -24.85 15.12 -4.26
CA GLN A 82 -23.63 14.83 -4.99
C GLN A 82 -22.56 14.37 -4.01
N ALA A 83 -21.94 13.23 -4.28
CA ALA A 83 -20.78 12.74 -3.54
C ALA A 83 -19.53 12.89 -4.40
N VAL A 84 -18.52 13.59 -3.88
CA VAL A 84 -17.20 13.71 -4.52
C VAL A 84 -16.17 13.17 -3.57
N GLN A 85 -15.43 12.16 -4.02
CA GLN A 85 -14.34 11.55 -3.28
C GLN A 85 -13.01 12.11 -3.78
N ASN A 86 -12.20 12.62 -2.87
CA ASN A 86 -10.88 13.13 -3.15
C ASN A 86 -9.88 12.47 -2.20
N GLY A 87 -8.85 11.84 -2.76
CA GLY A 87 -7.70 11.34 -2.00
C GLY A 87 -6.71 12.46 -1.73
N GLN A 88 -6.13 12.49 -0.53
CA GLN A 88 -4.93 13.30 -0.29
C GLN A 88 -3.68 12.48 -0.60
N PRO A 89 -2.56 13.13 -0.98
CA PRO A 89 -1.29 12.45 -1.14
C PRO A 89 -0.89 11.71 0.15
N GLN A 90 -0.36 10.50 0.00
CA GLN A 90 0.21 9.76 1.11
C GLN A 90 1.40 10.51 1.68
N LYS A 91 1.43 10.69 3.01
CA LYS A 91 2.60 11.19 3.72
C LYS A 91 3.15 10.09 4.61
N VAL A 92 4.44 9.79 4.47
CA VAL A 92 5.16 8.94 5.42
C VAL A 92 5.27 9.70 6.73
N THR A 93 4.79 9.12 7.81
CA THR A 93 4.76 9.73 9.14
C THR A 93 5.78 9.09 10.07
N ARG A 94 6.18 7.84 9.82
CA ARG A 94 7.15 7.12 10.63
C ARG A 94 7.99 6.19 9.77
N VAL A 95 9.25 6.06 10.12
CA VAL A 95 10.20 5.16 9.49
C VAL A 95 10.87 4.34 10.58
N LYS A 96 11.01 3.04 10.34
CA LYS A 96 11.68 2.12 11.24
C LYS A 96 12.64 1.25 10.46
N ILE A 97 13.85 1.07 10.95
CA ILE A 97 14.79 0.07 10.50
C ILE A 97 15.00 -0.93 11.62
N ALA A 98 14.82 -2.22 11.31
CA ALA A 98 15.16 -3.30 12.22
C ALA A 98 15.39 -4.60 11.43
N LYS A 99 16.42 -5.37 11.83
CA LYS A 99 16.70 -6.70 11.27
C LYS A 99 16.82 -6.68 9.74
N GLY A 100 17.58 -5.73 9.20
CA GLY A 100 17.77 -5.58 7.76
C GLY A 100 16.55 -5.09 6.96
N VAL A 101 15.43 -4.73 7.60
CA VAL A 101 14.22 -4.23 6.94
C VAL A 101 13.96 -2.79 7.31
N LEU A 102 13.81 -1.93 6.30
CA LEU A 102 13.29 -0.58 6.42
C LEU A 102 11.77 -0.60 6.19
N THR A 103 11.00 -0.23 7.20
CA THR A 103 9.54 -0.08 7.16
C THR A 103 9.18 1.39 7.19
N GLN A 104 8.51 1.87 6.14
CA GLN A 104 7.87 3.18 6.10
C GLN A 104 6.40 3.02 6.44
N VAL A 105 5.93 3.80 7.41
CA VAL A 105 4.52 3.89 7.79
C VAL A 105 4.00 5.24 7.33
N SER A 106 2.87 5.20 6.65
CA SER A 106 2.20 6.35 6.08
C SER A 106 0.74 6.38 6.51
N GLU A 107 0.17 7.57 6.57
CA GLU A 107 -1.27 7.73 6.67
C GLU A 107 -1.85 8.06 5.30
N VAL A 108 -2.88 7.31 4.93
CA VAL A 108 -3.70 7.60 3.76
C VAL A 108 -4.95 8.30 4.27
N HIS A 109 -5.19 9.51 3.77
CA HIS A 109 -6.36 10.32 4.10
C HIS A 109 -7.26 10.40 2.87
N GLU A 110 -8.52 10.07 3.05
CA GLU A 110 -9.50 10.13 1.97
C GLU A 110 -10.73 10.89 2.43
N ARG A 111 -11.15 11.87 1.62
CA ARG A 111 -12.28 12.73 1.95
C ARG A 111 -13.41 12.48 0.97
N THR A 112 -14.58 12.14 1.49
CA THR A 112 -15.84 12.14 0.74
C THR A 112 -16.65 13.37 1.14
N MET A 113 -16.92 14.24 0.18
CA MET A 113 -17.76 15.42 0.36
C MET A 113 -19.13 15.19 -0.24
N TYR A 114 -20.15 15.23 0.60
CA TYR A 114 -21.56 15.22 0.22
C TYR A 114 -22.06 16.65 0.11
N THR A 115 -22.57 17.03 -1.05
CA THR A 115 -23.29 18.28 -1.25
C THR A 115 -24.76 17.97 -1.42
N ILE A 116 -25.57 18.42 -0.45
CA ILE A 116 -27.00 18.17 -0.38
C ILE A 116 -27.70 19.47 -0.75
N ARG A 117 -28.54 19.44 -1.78
CA ARG A 117 -29.34 20.59 -2.24
C ARG A 117 -30.81 20.30 -2.05
N ASN A 118 -31.48 21.16 -1.31
CA ASN A 118 -32.92 21.16 -1.15
C ASN A 118 -33.54 22.19 -2.09
N GLN A 119 -34.41 21.73 -2.98
CA GLN A 119 -35.13 22.56 -3.94
C GLN A 119 -36.56 22.87 -3.48
N ASP A 120 -37.02 22.23 -2.40
CA ASP A 120 -38.35 22.43 -1.85
C ASP A 120 -38.40 23.57 -0.82
N ALA A 121 -39.63 24.03 -0.58
CA ALA A 121 -39.94 25.05 0.42
C ALA A 121 -39.94 24.53 1.87
N ALA A 122 -39.98 23.21 2.06
CA ALA A 122 -39.92 22.60 3.39
C ALA A 122 -38.48 22.13 3.70
N PRO A 123 -37.97 22.36 4.93
CA PRO A 123 -36.72 21.77 5.36
C PRO A 123 -36.86 20.24 5.43
N ARG A 124 -35.75 19.53 5.26
CA ARG A 124 -35.70 18.07 5.33
C ARG A 124 -34.50 17.60 6.14
N THR A 125 -34.62 16.43 6.73
CA THR A 125 -33.47 15.70 7.28
C THR A 125 -33.05 14.64 6.28
N VAL A 126 -31.78 14.69 5.87
CA VAL A 126 -31.16 13.72 4.96
C VAL A 126 -30.32 12.75 5.76
N VAL A 127 -30.54 11.46 5.55
CA VAL A 127 -29.69 10.39 6.07
C VAL A 127 -28.72 9.96 4.98
N ILE A 128 -27.45 10.16 5.22
CA ILE A 128 -26.35 9.72 4.35
C ILE A 128 -25.84 8.37 4.88
N GLU A 129 -26.02 7.32 4.09
CA GLU A 129 -25.37 6.03 4.29
C GLU A 129 -23.99 6.07 3.61
N HIS A 130 -22.96 6.13 4.44
CA HIS A 130 -21.57 6.10 4.03
C HIS A 130 -20.98 4.71 4.29
N PRO A 131 -20.30 4.07 3.32
CA PRO A 131 -19.69 2.75 3.51
C PRO A 131 -18.71 2.72 4.69
N ALA A 132 -18.90 1.79 5.62
CA ALA A 132 -17.91 1.49 6.65
C ALA A 132 -16.88 0.49 6.08
N ARG A 133 -15.79 1.03 5.55
CA ARG A 133 -14.75 0.23 4.87
C ARG A 133 -13.85 -0.49 5.88
N PRO A 134 -13.45 -1.75 5.60
CA PRO A 134 -12.42 -2.43 6.40
C PRO A 134 -11.12 -1.62 6.44
N ASP A 135 -10.43 -1.63 7.58
CA ASP A 135 -9.14 -0.96 7.84
C ASP A 135 -9.13 0.58 7.75
N TRP A 136 -10.26 1.20 7.38
CA TRP A 136 -10.45 2.64 7.43
C TRP A 136 -11.18 3.05 8.71
N LYS A 137 -10.78 4.19 9.26
CA LYS A 137 -11.40 4.77 10.45
C LYS A 137 -11.83 6.20 10.15
N LEU A 138 -12.97 6.61 10.69
CA LEU A 138 -13.36 8.02 10.67
C LEU A 138 -12.32 8.83 11.46
N ALA A 139 -11.83 9.92 10.87
CA ALA A 139 -10.97 10.86 11.57
C ALA A 139 -11.74 11.47 12.75
N ALA A 140 -11.04 11.75 13.85
CA ALA A 140 -11.63 12.30 15.07
C ALA A 140 -12.34 13.66 14.85
N SER A 141 -12.00 14.38 13.78
CA SER A 141 -12.60 15.65 13.39
C SER A 141 -13.96 15.52 12.69
N VAL A 142 -14.37 14.32 12.27
CA VAL A 142 -15.65 14.11 11.58
C VAL A 142 -16.79 14.09 12.62
N GLN A 143 -17.96 14.59 12.23
CA GLN A 143 -19.19 14.40 13.00
C GLN A 143 -19.36 12.91 13.36
N LYS A 144 -19.83 12.58 14.57
CA LYS A 144 -20.10 11.18 14.91
C LYS A 144 -21.32 10.69 14.12
N PRO A 145 -21.30 9.46 13.58
CA PRO A 145 -22.48 8.89 12.96
C PRO A 145 -23.60 8.72 14.01
N ASP A 146 -24.84 8.97 13.58
CA ASP A 146 -26.04 8.77 14.39
C ASP A 146 -26.33 7.28 14.62
N GLU A 147 -25.94 6.44 13.66
CA GLU A 147 -26.02 4.99 13.75
C GLU A 147 -24.84 4.34 13.03
N GLN A 148 -24.29 3.29 13.63
CA GLN A 148 -23.32 2.40 13.00
C GLN A 148 -23.95 1.02 12.80
N ALA A 149 -24.14 0.64 11.55
CA ALA A 149 -24.68 -0.65 11.15
C ALA A 149 -23.57 -1.50 10.51
N PRO A 150 -23.75 -2.83 10.35
CA PRO A 150 -22.78 -3.66 9.63
C PRO A 150 -22.48 -3.10 8.24
N GLY A 151 -21.25 -2.66 8.00
CA GLY A 151 -20.79 -2.15 6.72
C GLY A 151 -21.19 -0.70 6.38
N LEU A 152 -21.88 0.02 7.27
CA LEU A 152 -22.38 1.37 7.01
C LEU A 152 -22.30 2.29 8.24
N TYR A 153 -21.97 3.55 8.00
CA TYR A 153 -22.20 4.67 8.90
C TYR A 153 -23.38 5.50 8.41
N ARG A 154 -24.28 5.90 9.30
CA ARG A 154 -25.41 6.78 8.98
C ARG A 154 -25.20 8.15 9.61
N PHE A 155 -25.29 9.18 8.79
CA PHE A 155 -25.18 10.57 9.23
C PHE A 155 -26.46 11.32 8.93
N ARG A 156 -26.97 12.06 9.91
CA ARG A 156 -28.06 13.01 9.74
C ARG A 156 -27.54 14.37 9.37
N VAL A 157 -28.11 14.93 8.33
CA VAL A 157 -27.80 16.27 7.85
C VAL A 157 -29.09 17.04 7.65
N ASP A 158 -29.19 18.19 8.31
CA ASP A 158 -30.31 19.09 8.09
C ASP A 158 -30.11 19.84 6.76
N ALA A 159 -31.13 19.80 5.92
CA ALA A 159 -31.19 20.44 4.62
C ALA A 159 -32.28 21.53 4.65
N PRO A 160 -31.93 22.79 4.96
CA PRO A 160 -32.88 23.90 4.97
C PRO A 160 -33.54 24.09 3.61
N ALA A 161 -34.76 24.64 3.61
CA ALA A 161 -35.49 24.95 2.39
C ALA A 161 -34.67 25.82 1.43
N HIS A 162 -34.71 25.50 0.14
CA HIS A 162 -34.00 26.22 -0.93
C HIS A 162 -32.50 26.48 -0.69
N ALA A 163 -31.83 25.63 0.10
CA ALA A 163 -30.43 25.78 0.48
C ALA A 163 -29.58 24.57 0.11
N ALA A 164 -28.26 24.76 0.19
CA ALA A 164 -27.29 23.69 0.08
C ALA A 164 -26.54 23.51 1.41
N THR A 165 -26.42 22.27 1.87
CA THR A 165 -25.63 21.89 3.04
C THR A 165 -24.54 20.90 2.60
N THR A 166 -23.41 20.87 3.29
CA THR A 166 -22.34 19.92 3.03
C THR A 166 -22.06 19.03 4.24
N LEU A 167 -21.71 17.77 3.98
CA LEU A 167 -21.15 16.84 4.96
C LEU A 167 -19.79 16.36 4.44
N SER A 168 -18.76 16.55 5.26
CA SER A 168 -17.38 16.14 4.94
C SER A 168 -16.97 14.97 5.81
N ILE A 169 -16.79 13.81 5.19
CA ILE A 169 -16.30 12.60 5.87
C ILE A 169 -14.84 12.42 5.51
N LEU A 170 -13.98 12.48 6.52
CA LEU A 170 -12.56 12.18 6.40
C LEU A 170 -12.31 10.79 7.00
N GLU A 171 -11.81 9.88 6.19
CA GLU A 171 -11.35 8.56 6.62
C GLU A 171 -9.83 8.50 6.58
N VAL A 172 -9.26 7.77 7.54
CA VAL A 172 -7.83 7.54 7.66
C VAL A 172 -7.57 6.05 7.74
N ARG A 173 -6.56 5.59 7.01
CA ARG A 173 -5.94 4.28 7.23
C ARG A 173 -4.44 4.40 7.33
N THR A 174 -3.83 3.50 8.07
CA THR A 174 -2.37 3.33 8.09
C THR A 174 -1.97 2.39 6.97
N ALA A 175 -0.94 2.75 6.22
CA ALA A 175 -0.35 1.90 5.19
C ALA A 175 1.15 1.79 5.44
N SER A 176 1.69 0.58 5.29
CA SER A 176 3.10 0.28 5.48
C SER A 176 3.75 -0.21 4.19
N ALA A 177 4.94 0.28 3.89
CA ALA A 177 5.82 -0.23 2.84
C ALA A 177 7.12 -0.76 3.46
N THR A 178 7.59 -1.92 3.01
CA THR A 178 8.80 -2.56 3.53
C THR A 178 9.85 -2.72 2.44
N PHE A 179 11.11 -2.42 2.76
CA PHE A 179 12.25 -2.53 1.86
C PHE A 179 13.36 -3.32 2.54
N GLN A 180 13.92 -4.31 1.85
CA GLN A 180 15.12 -4.99 2.31
C GLN A 180 16.33 -4.07 2.10
N ILE A 181 17.13 -3.88 3.13
CA ILE A 181 18.33 -3.03 3.04
C ILE A 181 19.34 -3.61 2.06
N SER A 182 19.40 -4.95 1.93
CA SER A 182 20.19 -5.65 0.90
C SER A 182 19.84 -5.21 -0.53
N ASP A 183 18.60 -4.81 -0.78
CA ASP A 183 18.08 -4.48 -2.12
C ASP A 183 18.04 -2.97 -2.39
N LEU A 184 18.51 -2.17 -1.42
CA LEU A 184 18.67 -0.73 -1.58
C LEU A 184 19.96 -0.41 -2.34
N ASP A 185 19.83 0.50 -3.29
CA ASP A 185 20.90 1.14 -4.03
C ASP A 185 20.92 2.66 -3.75
N ALA A 186 21.91 3.36 -4.29
CA ALA A 186 22.05 4.81 -4.13
C ALA A 186 20.86 5.58 -4.72
N GLY A 187 20.22 5.07 -5.77
CA GLY A 187 19.07 5.71 -6.43
C GLY A 187 17.83 5.70 -5.54
N LYS A 188 17.51 4.56 -4.91
CA LYS A 188 16.41 4.43 -3.96
C LYS A 188 16.62 5.30 -2.72
N VAL A 189 17.83 5.31 -2.15
CA VAL A 189 18.14 6.19 -1.00
C VAL A 189 17.97 7.66 -1.39
N ALA A 190 18.48 8.08 -2.56
CA ALA A 190 18.29 9.44 -3.06
C ALA A 190 16.80 9.79 -3.28
N LEU A 191 15.99 8.83 -3.74
CA LEU A 191 14.55 9.02 -3.87
C LEU A 191 13.88 9.25 -2.52
N PHE A 192 14.24 8.47 -1.49
CA PHE A 192 13.70 8.65 -0.14
C PHE A 192 14.02 10.02 0.44
N VAL A 193 15.25 10.51 0.23
CA VAL A 193 15.65 11.87 0.64
C VAL A 193 14.83 12.93 -0.10
N LYS A 194 14.72 12.81 -1.43
CA LYS A 194 13.97 13.75 -2.27
C LYS A 194 12.48 13.81 -1.87
N GLN A 195 11.90 12.68 -1.53
CA GLN A 195 10.51 12.58 -1.08
C GLN A 195 10.33 12.89 0.42
N GLN A 196 11.41 13.18 1.15
CA GLN A 196 11.41 13.41 2.60
C GLN A 196 10.80 12.24 3.38
N THR A 197 11.03 11.00 2.93
CA THR A 197 10.51 9.77 3.54
C THR A 197 11.50 9.07 4.46
N ILE A 198 12.66 9.68 4.72
CA ILE A 198 13.66 9.29 5.72
C ILE A 198 14.28 10.53 6.37
N THR A 199 14.83 10.38 7.57
CA THR A 199 15.58 11.45 8.26
C THR A 199 17.04 11.51 7.78
N PRO A 200 17.74 12.63 8.01
CA PRO A 200 19.18 12.73 7.72
C PRO A 200 20.03 11.67 8.45
N GLU A 201 19.62 11.28 9.66
CA GLU A 201 20.27 10.21 10.44
C GLU A 201 20.14 8.85 9.74
N ILE A 202 18.93 8.48 9.32
CA ILE A 202 18.68 7.25 8.57
C ILE A 202 19.43 7.27 7.24
N GLU A 203 19.41 8.42 6.53
CA GLU A 203 20.17 8.58 5.29
C GLU A 203 21.66 8.32 5.51
N GLN A 204 22.26 8.88 6.57
CA GLN A 204 23.66 8.70 6.87
C GLN A 204 24.02 7.23 7.10
N GLU A 205 23.22 6.50 7.88
CA GLU A 205 23.47 5.07 8.12
C GLU A 205 23.29 4.23 6.85
N LEU A 206 22.26 4.50 6.04
CA LEU A 206 22.07 3.81 4.76
C LEU A 206 23.25 4.08 3.80
N ARG A 207 23.80 5.30 3.79
CA ARG A 207 24.99 5.64 2.99
C ARG A 207 26.23 4.87 3.44
N LYS A 208 26.42 4.62 4.74
CA LYS A 208 27.52 3.77 5.24
C LYS A 208 27.37 2.33 4.75
N VAL A 209 26.16 1.77 4.84
CA VAL A 209 25.87 0.42 4.32
C VAL A 209 26.13 0.34 2.81
N LEU A 210 25.70 1.34 2.04
CA LEU A 210 25.97 1.40 0.60
C LEU A 210 27.47 1.50 0.29
N ALA A 211 28.24 2.24 1.09
CA ALA A 211 29.68 2.32 0.94
C ALA A 211 30.34 0.95 1.17
N GLN A 212 29.91 0.19 2.18
CA GLN A 212 30.42 -1.14 2.43
C GLN A 212 30.04 -2.14 1.32
N LYS A 213 28.82 -2.06 0.79
CA LYS A 213 28.44 -2.83 -0.42
C LYS A 213 29.35 -2.54 -1.60
N ALA A 214 29.74 -1.28 -1.80
CA ALA A 214 30.64 -0.90 -2.88
C ALA A 214 32.05 -1.50 -2.68
N VAL A 215 32.52 -1.65 -1.43
CA VAL A 215 33.79 -2.34 -1.13
C VAL A 215 33.71 -3.81 -1.52
N VAL A 216 32.64 -4.51 -1.14
CA VAL A 216 32.40 -5.92 -1.52
C VAL A 216 32.37 -6.07 -3.03
N ALA A 217 31.54 -5.28 -3.72
CA ALA A 217 31.38 -5.35 -5.17
C ALA A 217 32.72 -5.12 -5.91
N LYS A 218 33.56 -4.22 -5.40
CA LYS A 218 34.89 -3.98 -5.97
C LYS A 218 35.82 -5.18 -5.79
N LEU A 219 35.79 -5.85 -4.64
CA LEU A 219 36.62 -7.05 -4.40
C LEU A 219 36.17 -8.20 -5.29
N GLU A 220 34.86 -8.37 -5.50
CA GLU A 220 34.29 -9.34 -6.43
C GLU A 220 34.73 -9.06 -7.89
N GLU A 221 34.68 -7.80 -8.32
CA GLU A 221 35.18 -7.39 -9.64
C GLU A 221 36.69 -7.67 -9.80
N GLU A 222 37.50 -7.37 -8.77
CA GLU A 222 38.94 -7.69 -8.77
C GLU A 222 39.21 -9.20 -8.90
N MET A 223 38.40 -10.04 -8.24
CA MET A 223 38.49 -11.51 -8.36
C MET A 223 38.13 -11.96 -9.78
N GLU A 224 37.03 -11.45 -10.34
CA GLU A 224 36.59 -11.80 -11.69
C GLU A 224 37.65 -11.45 -12.74
N LEU A 225 38.26 -10.27 -12.63
CA LEU A 225 39.34 -9.84 -13.53
C LEU A 225 40.58 -10.75 -13.44
N ARG A 226 40.99 -11.13 -12.22
CA ARG A 226 42.13 -12.04 -12.03
C ARG A 226 41.83 -13.45 -12.52
N GLN A 227 40.60 -13.92 -12.36
CA GLN A 227 40.19 -15.21 -12.90
C GLN A 227 40.28 -15.22 -14.43
N LYS A 228 39.84 -14.14 -15.10
CA LYS A 228 40.00 -13.97 -16.55
C LYS A 228 41.47 -13.98 -16.97
N ASP A 229 42.37 -13.37 -16.19
CA ASP A 229 43.81 -13.41 -16.46
C ASP A 229 44.38 -14.85 -16.35
N ILE A 230 43.97 -15.61 -15.33
CA ILE A 230 44.34 -17.03 -15.17
C ILE A 230 43.87 -17.82 -16.39
N ASP A 231 42.61 -17.68 -16.78
CA ASP A 231 42.03 -18.43 -17.90
C ASP A 231 42.77 -18.13 -19.22
N ARG A 232 43.15 -16.87 -19.44
CA ARG A 232 43.98 -16.47 -20.59
C ARG A 232 45.35 -17.12 -20.57
N ILE A 233 46.02 -17.15 -19.42
CA ILE A 233 47.36 -17.77 -19.29
C ILE A 233 47.27 -19.28 -19.53
N VAL A 234 46.27 -19.95 -18.95
CA VAL A 234 46.04 -21.39 -19.15
C VAL A 234 45.80 -21.72 -20.62
N ALA A 235 45.00 -20.91 -21.32
CA ALA A 235 44.78 -21.07 -22.77
C ALA A 235 46.07 -20.88 -23.57
N ASP A 236 46.92 -19.91 -23.20
CA ASP A 236 48.20 -19.70 -23.87
C ASP A 236 49.20 -20.83 -23.61
N GLN A 237 49.29 -21.34 -22.38
CA GLN A 237 50.11 -22.51 -22.08
C GLN A 237 49.72 -23.71 -22.93
N GLN A 238 48.42 -23.95 -23.12
CA GLN A 238 47.94 -25.03 -23.98
C GLN A 238 48.42 -24.84 -25.42
N ARG A 239 48.31 -23.61 -25.96
CA ARG A 239 48.84 -23.26 -27.29
C ARG A 239 50.34 -23.48 -27.40
N LEU A 240 51.12 -23.07 -26.40
CA LEU A 240 52.57 -23.25 -26.37
C LEU A 240 52.96 -24.74 -26.33
N ARG A 241 52.24 -25.56 -25.55
CA ARG A 241 52.44 -27.01 -25.49
C ARG A 241 52.15 -27.69 -26.84
N GLU A 242 51.08 -27.28 -27.52
CA GLU A 242 50.78 -27.77 -28.88
C GLU A 242 51.85 -27.34 -29.89
N ASN A 243 52.31 -26.09 -29.84
CA ASN A 243 53.40 -25.61 -30.69
C ASN A 243 54.70 -26.40 -30.45
N LEU A 244 55.04 -26.71 -29.19
CA LEU A 244 56.20 -27.52 -28.83
C LEU A 244 56.12 -28.95 -29.38
N LYS A 245 54.93 -29.57 -29.38
CA LYS A 245 54.70 -30.91 -29.96
C LYS A 245 54.90 -30.94 -31.47
N ALA A 246 54.66 -29.82 -32.17
CA ALA A 246 54.77 -29.73 -33.62
C ALA A 246 56.23 -29.61 -34.11
N LEU A 247 57.17 -29.20 -33.25
CA LEU A 247 58.59 -29.06 -33.60
C LEU A 247 59.25 -30.44 -33.72
N LYS A 248 60.07 -30.64 -34.75
CA LYS A 248 60.65 -31.96 -35.10
C LYS A 248 62.13 -32.11 -34.71
N GLY A 249 62.71 -31.09 -34.09
CA GLY A 249 64.05 -31.14 -33.49
C GLY A 249 65.18 -30.71 -34.43
N SER A 250 64.89 -29.88 -35.44
CA SER A 250 65.95 -29.31 -36.29
C SER A 250 66.86 -28.36 -35.49
N VAL A 251 68.05 -28.07 -36.01
CA VAL A 251 69.02 -27.18 -35.35
C VAL A 251 68.47 -25.75 -35.25
N GLU A 252 67.70 -25.31 -36.24
CA GLU A 252 67.02 -24.01 -36.26
C GLU A 252 65.87 -23.93 -35.23
N GLU A 253 65.21 -25.05 -34.92
CA GLU A 253 64.07 -25.11 -33.99
C GLU A 253 64.48 -25.07 -32.51
N LYS A 254 65.75 -25.36 -32.17
CA LYS A 254 66.24 -25.37 -30.77
C LYS A 254 66.06 -24.03 -30.06
N GLN A 255 66.20 -22.91 -30.77
CA GLN A 255 65.99 -21.58 -30.20
C GLN A 255 64.52 -21.32 -29.84
N LEU A 256 63.58 -21.82 -30.66
CA LEU A 256 62.15 -21.71 -30.41
C LEU A 256 61.71 -22.54 -29.19
N VAL A 257 62.25 -23.76 -29.05
CA VAL A 257 62.02 -24.61 -27.87
C VAL A 257 62.44 -23.88 -26.59
N LEU A 258 63.66 -23.33 -26.55
CA LEU A 258 64.15 -22.58 -25.39
C LEU A 258 63.25 -21.39 -25.04
N ARG A 259 62.78 -20.65 -26.06
CA ARG A 259 61.87 -19.51 -25.85
C ARG A 259 60.53 -19.95 -25.26
N TYR A 260 59.90 -20.98 -25.81
CA TYR A 260 58.60 -21.45 -25.32
C TYR A 260 58.69 -22.04 -23.92
N THR A 261 59.76 -22.79 -23.60
CA THR A 261 59.98 -23.30 -22.24
C THR A 261 60.13 -22.15 -21.23
N ARG A 262 60.85 -21.07 -21.59
CA ARG A 262 60.96 -19.88 -20.74
C ARG A 262 59.62 -19.19 -20.52
N GLN A 263 58.82 -19.05 -21.58
CA GLN A 263 57.50 -18.44 -21.48
C GLN A 263 56.55 -19.29 -20.60
N LEU A 264 56.62 -20.62 -20.68
CA LEU A 264 55.86 -21.51 -19.80
C LEU A 264 56.26 -21.31 -18.32
N ASP A 265 57.57 -21.23 -18.02
CA ASP A 265 58.08 -21.00 -16.66
C ASP A 265 57.65 -19.64 -16.08
N GLU A 266 57.73 -18.58 -16.90
CA GLU A 266 57.22 -17.25 -16.54
C GLU A 266 55.70 -17.28 -16.28
N GLN A 267 54.94 -18.04 -17.08
CA GLN A 267 53.50 -18.21 -16.91
C GLN A 267 53.14 -19.00 -15.66
N GLU A 268 53.86 -20.05 -15.29
CA GLU A 268 53.65 -20.76 -14.03
C GLU A 268 53.86 -19.82 -12.83
N THR A 269 54.92 -19.02 -12.86
CA THR A 269 55.18 -18.01 -11.82
C THR A 269 54.03 -16.99 -11.73
N GLN A 270 53.50 -16.53 -12.87
CA GLN A 270 52.36 -15.62 -12.90
C GLN A 270 51.07 -16.26 -12.38
N LEU A 271 50.80 -17.53 -12.72
CA LEU A 271 49.65 -18.28 -12.24
C LEU A 271 49.69 -18.43 -10.72
N ASP A 272 50.83 -18.76 -10.13
CA ASP A 272 50.98 -18.88 -8.68
C ASP A 272 50.72 -17.56 -7.97
N ILE A 273 51.22 -16.44 -8.52
CA ILE A 273 50.96 -15.10 -7.99
C ILE A 273 49.46 -14.75 -8.08
N LEU A 274 48.81 -15.01 -9.22
CA LEU A 274 47.40 -14.69 -9.42
C LEU A 274 46.50 -15.52 -8.51
N ARG A 275 46.76 -16.82 -8.37
CA ARG A 275 46.02 -17.72 -7.46
C ARG A 275 46.13 -17.25 -6.02
N LYS A 276 47.34 -16.91 -5.56
CA LYS A 276 47.55 -16.37 -4.21
C LYS A 276 46.79 -15.05 -4.01
N LYS A 277 46.82 -14.15 -4.99
CA LYS A 277 46.07 -12.89 -4.96
C LYS A 277 44.56 -13.10 -4.94
N ILE A 278 44.03 -14.10 -5.66
CA ILE A 278 42.60 -14.43 -5.61
C ILE A 278 42.24 -14.87 -4.19
N GLN A 279 43.01 -15.78 -3.59
CA GLN A 279 42.78 -16.24 -2.22
C GLN A 279 42.81 -15.07 -1.21
N GLU A 280 43.82 -14.19 -1.31
CA GLU A 280 43.91 -13.00 -0.44
C GLU A 280 42.73 -12.03 -0.63
N THR A 281 42.25 -11.83 -1.86
CA THR A 281 41.07 -10.99 -2.10
C THR A 281 39.79 -11.66 -1.66
N GLU A 282 39.68 -12.98 -1.78
CA GLU A 282 38.54 -13.76 -1.28
C GLU A 282 38.40 -13.62 0.23
N GLU A 283 39.49 -13.80 0.99
CA GLU A 283 39.50 -13.59 2.44
C GLU A 283 39.09 -12.15 2.84
N ARG A 284 39.50 -11.16 2.04
CA ARG A 284 39.08 -9.76 2.25
C ARG A 284 37.60 -9.54 1.93
N ARG A 285 37.09 -10.18 0.89
CA ARG A 285 35.69 -10.11 0.46
C ARG A 285 34.79 -10.74 1.52
N ASP A 286 35.17 -11.89 2.04
CA ASP A 286 34.41 -12.57 3.11
C ASP A 286 34.35 -11.73 4.39
N LYS A 287 35.47 -11.13 4.81
CA LYS A 287 35.50 -10.18 5.94
C LYS A 287 34.63 -8.95 5.69
N ALA A 288 34.69 -8.38 4.48
CA ALA A 288 33.87 -7.22 4.13
C ALA A 288 32.37 -7.54 4.10
N ASN A 289 32.00 -8.76 3.70
CA ASN A 289 30.64 -9.28 3.75
C ASN A 289 30.16 -9.49 5.19
N GLU A 290 30.98 -10.11 6.05
CA GLU A 290 30.65 -10.28 7.47
C GLU A 290 30.46 -8.91 8.15
N GLU A 291 31.30 -7.93 7.84
CA GLU A 291 31.12 -6.56 8.32
C GLU A 291 29.82 -5.94 7.80
N LEU A 292 29.48 -6.13 6.51
CA LEU A 292 28.23 -5.65 5.93
C LEU A 292 27.00 -6.27 6.62
N GLU A 293 26.98 -7.58 6.83
CA GLU A 293 25.91 -8.29 7.52
C GLU A 293 25.73 -7.75 8.95
N ASN A 294 26.84 -7.62 9.69
CA ASN A 294 26.83 -7.05 11.03
C ASN A 294 26.30 -5.60 11.05
N MET A 295 26.69 -4.76 10.08
CA MET A 295 26.17 -3.39 9.96
C MET A 295 24.65 -3.39 9.73
N VAL A 296 24.15 -4.27 8.87
CA VAL A 296 22.72 -4.37 8.54
C VAL A 296 21.90 -4.88 9.73
N ASP A 297 22.42 -5.87 10.47
CA ASP A 297 21.75 -6.45 11.62
C ASP A 297 21.75 -5.53 12.85
N ALA A 298 22.87 -4.83 13.07
CA ALA A 298 23.01 -3.86 14.16
C ALA A 298 22.20 -2.58 13.92
N LEU A 299 21.84 -2.28 12.67
CA LEU A 299 21.09 -1.07 12.34
C LEU A 299 19.66 -1.17 12.86
N GLN A 300 19.41 -0.44 13.96
CA GLN A 300 18.10 -0.30 14.57
C GLN A 300 17.81 1.17 14.81
N LEU A 301 16.93 1.73 13.99
CA LEU A 301 16.57 3.15 14.05
C LEU A 301 15.06 3.30 13.92
N GLU A 302 14.53 4.33 14.58
CA GLU A 302 13.13 4.67 14.45
C GLU A 302 12.96 6.19 14.52
N ALA A 303 12.23 6.76 13.57
CA ALA A 303 12.01 8.18 13.48
C ALA A 303 10.57 8.52 13.05
N THR A 304 10.07 9.64 13.54
CA THR A 304 8.79 10.25 13.11
C THR A 304 9.12 11.46 12.24
N LEU A 305 8.35 11.68 11.16
CA LEU A 305 8.58 12.70 10.12
C LEU A 305 7.56 13.85 10.16
#